data_AF-A0A2W6WBH1-F1
#
_entry.id   AF-A0A2W6WBH1-F1
#
_cell.length_a   1.000
_cell.length_b   1.000
_cell.length_c   1.000
_cell.angle_alpha   90.00
_cell.angle_beta   90.00
_cell.angle_gamma   90.00
#
_symmetry.space_group_name_H-M   'P 1'
#
loop_
_entity.id
_entity.type
_entity.pdbx_description
1 polymer ?
#
loop_
_entity_poly.entity_id
_entity_poly.type
_entity_poly.pdbx_seq_one_letter_code
_entity_poly.pdbx_strand_id
1 'polypeptide(L)'
;MAFLRPFLPHVLAVALILGGVWWLQHIGYQRGRADADADFARVQAAIRDNRERLETDLAGKMTDGDRTLSSLISSIDADDRTVIQPTITKEIVREARYSDPACAFTDGVFREINAARGRSACAARPDGSIECALPQPVADAGPVAGHGGADQPR
;
A
#
# COMPACT_ATOMS: atom_id res chain seq x y z
N MET A 1 -16.78 -29.41 -84.87
CA MET A 1 -16.25 -28.53 -83.80
C MET A 1 -15.07 -27.66 -84.29
N ALA A 2 -15.16 -27.02 -85.46
CA ALA A 2 -14.04 -26.24 -86.03
C ALA A 2 -14.12 -24.72 -85.72
N PHE A 3 -15.26 -24.25 -85.21
CA PHE A 3 -15.56 -22.82 -85.07
C PHE A 3 -14.96 -22.15 -83.82
N LEU A 4 -14.54 -22.92 -82.81
CA LEU A 4 -13.96 -22.39 -81.57
C LEU A 4 -12.43 -22.19 -81.63
N ARG A 5 -11.76 -22.81 -82.61
CA ARG A 5 -10.31 -22.78 -82.75
C ARG A 5 -9.70 -21.36 -82.93
N PRO A 6 -10.34 -20.40 -83.64
CA PRO A 6 -9.80 -19.05 -83.76
C PRO A 6 -9.94 -18.20 -82.48
N PHE A 7 -10.86 -18.53 -81.57
CA PHE A 7 -11.06 -17.78 -80.31
C PHE A 7 -10.15 -18.26 -79.17
N LEU A 8 -9.60 -19.48 -79.30
CA LEU A 8 -8.71 -20.10 -78.32
C LEU A 8 -7.53 -19.22 -77.86
N PRO A 9 -6.78 -18.51 -78.74
CA PRO A 9 -5.71 -17.63 -78.30
C PRO A 9 -6.19 -16.45 -77.43
N HIS A 10 -7.41 -15.94 -77.69
CA HIS A 10 -7.95 -14.81 -76.91
C HIS A 10 -8.39 -15.28 -75.52
N VAL A 11 -9.00 -16.46 -75.43
CA VAL A 11 -9.36 -17.07 -74.13
C VAL A 11 -8.12 -17.35 -73.29
N LEU A 12 -7.05 -17.86 -73.91
CA LEU A 12 -5.79 -18.14 -73.23
C LEU A 12 -5.13 -16.84 -72.73
N ALA A 13 -5.15 -15.78 -73.54
CA ALA A 13 -4.65 -14.46 -73.14
C ALA A 13 -5.42 -13.90 -71.93
N VAL A 14 -6.75 -13.97 -71.95
CA VAL A 14 -7.60 -13.53 -70.82
C VAL A 14 -7.33 -14.36 -69.57
N ALA A 15 -7.21 -15.68 -69.70
CA ALA A 15 -6.89 -16.57 -68.59
C ALA A 15 -5.52 -16.26 -67.97
N LEU A 16 -4.53 -15.91 -68.80
CA LEU A 16 -3.19 -15.55 -68.35
C LEU A 16 -3.21 -14.22 -67.57
N ILE A 17 -3.96 -13.22 -68.06
CA ILE A 17 -4.13 -11.94 -67.34
C ILE A 17 -4.83 -12.16 -66.00
N LEU A 18 -5.94 -12.90 -66.00
CA LEU A 18 -6.68 -13.19 -64.76
C LEU A 18 -5.84 -13.99 -63.76
N GLY A 19 -5.11 -14.99 -64.23
CA GLY A 19 -4.18 -15.77 -63.42
C GLY A 19 -3.07 -14.90 -62.83
N GLY A 20 -2.52 -13.97 -63.62
CA GLY A 20 -1.50 -13.02 -63.17
C GLY A 20 -2.01 -12.06 -62.09
N VAL A 21 -3.22 -11.50 -62.26
CA VAL A 21 -3.85 -10.62 -61.26
C VAL A 21 -4.13 -11.38 -59.96
N TRP A 22 -4.70 -12.58 -60.06
CA TRP A 22 -4.97 -13.43 -58.90
C TRP A 22 -3.69 -13.80 -58.15
N TRP A 23 -2.63 -14.16 -58.88
CA TRP A 23 -1.32 -14.47 -58.31
C TRP A 23 -0.72 -13.28 -57.55
N LEU A 24 -0.78 -12.07 -58.12
CA LEU A 24 -0.31 -10.85 -57.45
C LEU A 24 -1.09 -10.57 -56.16
N GLN A 25 -2.41 -10.72 -56.20
CA GLN A 25 -3.25 -10.56 -55.02
C GLN A 25 -2.91 -11.59 -53.93
N HIS A 26 -2.68 -12.86 -54.34
CA HIS A 26 -2.35 -13.92 -53.40
C HIS A 26 -1.01 -13.66 -52.69
N ILE A 27 0.02 -13.24 -53.42
CA ILE A 27 1.33 -12.89 -52.83
C ILE A 27 1.20 -11.67 -51.90
N GLY A 28 0.46 -10.65 -52.31
CA GLY A 28 0.24 -9.47 -51.47
C GLY A 28 -0.43 -9.81 -50.14
N TYR A 29 -1.42 -10.70 -50.17
CA TYR A 29 -2.12 -11.16 -48.96
C TYR A 29 -1.21 -11.91 -47.99
N GLN A 30 -0.36 -12.82 -48.51
CA GLN A 30 0.56 -13.59 -47.67
C GLN A 30 1.60 -12.70 -46.99
N ARG A 31 2.14 -11.70 -47.72
CA ARG A 31 3.07 -10.72 -47.14
C ARG A 31 2.40 -9.88 -46.06
N GLY A 32 1.20 -9.38 -46.32
CA GLY A 32 0.46 -8.57 -45.34
C GLY A 32 0.15 -9.34 -44.04
N ARG A 33 -0.16 -10.64 -44.13
CA ARG A 33 -0.33 -11.48 -42.95
C ARG A 33 0.97 -11.68 -42.18
N ALA A 34 2.07 -11.97 -42.88
CA ALA A 34 3.37 -12.17 -42.23
C ALA A 34 3.84 -10.91 -41.48
N ASP A 35 3.64 -9.72 -42.06
CA ASP A 35 3.97 -8.45 -41.41
C ASP A 35 3.09 -8.19 -40.19
N ALA A 36 1.78 -8.45 -40.30
CA ALA A 36 0.85 -8.32 -39.18
C ALA A 36 1.23 -9.26 -38.02
N ASP A 37 1.53 -10.53 -38.30
CA ASP A 37 1.94 -11.51 -37.29
C ASP A 37 3.26 -11.12 -36.62
N ALA A 38 4.21 -10.56 -37.38
CA ALA A 38 5.46 -10.04 -36.84
C ALA A 38 5.23 -8.86 -35.88
N ASP A 39 4.33 -7.93 -36.22
CA ASP A 39 3.99 -6.81 -35.35
C ASP A 39 3.24 -7.26 -34.10
N PHE A 40 2.32 -8.22 -34.21
CA PHE A 40 1.67 -8.83 -33.04
C PHE A 40 2.69 -9.50 -32.11
N ALA A 41 3.66 -10.24 -32.65
CA ALA A 41 4.71 -10.86 -31.86
C ALA A 41 5.59 -9.81 -31.13
N ARG A 42 5.93 -8.70 -31.80
CA ARG A 42 6.68 -7.58 -31.19
C ARG A 42 5.91 -6.92 -30.06
N VAL A 43 4.62 -6.65 -30.25
CA VAL A 43 3.76 -6.04 -29.22
C VAL A 43 3.65 -6.97 -28.01
N GLN A 44 3.44 -8.27 -28.22
CA GLN A 44 3.39 -9.23 -27.12
C GLN A 44 4.72 -9.32 -26.35
N ALA A 45 5.85 -9.29 -27.04
CA ALA A 45 7.17 -9.25 -26.41
C ALA A 45 7.36 -7.99 -25.57
N ALA A 46 6.95 -6.82 -26.08
CA ALA A 46 7.02 -5.55 -25.37
C ALA A 46 6.11 -5.52 -24.13
N ILE A 47 4.90 -6.09 -24.21
CA ILE A 47 4.00 -6.21 -23.05
C ILE A 47 4.63 -7.08 -21.96
N ARG A 48 5.26 -8.20 -22.35
CA ARG A 48 5.91 -9.11 -21.40
C ARG A 48 7.09 -8.43 -20.69
N ASP A 49 7.97 -7.76 -21.45
CA ASP A 49 9.11 -7.01 -20.89
C ASP A 49 8.65 -5.88 -19.96
N ASN A 50 7.63 -5.12 -20.36
CA ASN A 50 7.05 -4.08 -19.49
C ASN A 50 6.48 -4.68 -18.20
N ARG A 51 5.82 -5.83 -18.26
CA ARG A 51 5.29 -6.50 -17.08
C ARG A 51 6.41 -6.93 -16.12
N GLU A 52 7.46 -7.54 -16.63
CA GLU A 52 8.59 -8.00 -15.82
C GLU A 52 9.31 -6.82 -15.13
N ARG A 53 9.47 -5.70 -15.85
CA ARG A 53 10.02 -4.46 -15.28
C ARG A 53 9.13 -3.87 -14.20
N LEU A 54 7.81 -3.85 -14.43
CA LEU A 54 6.85 -3.37 -13.43
C LEU A 54 6.86 -4.27 -12.19
N GLU A 55 6.89 -5.59 -12.36
CA GLU A 55 6.98 -6.54 -11.24
C GLU A 55 8.27 -6.32 -10.42
N THR A 56 9.40 -6.10 -11.10
CA THR A 56 10.70 -5.84 -10.44
C THR A 56 10.71 -4.48 -9.73
N ASP A 57 10.20 -3.42 -10.36
CA ASP A 57 10.10 -2.08 -9.74
C ASP A 57 9.18 -2.11 -8.52
N LEU A 58 8.04 -2.81 -8.60
CA LEU A 58 7.09 -2.93 -7.50
C LEU A 58 7.70 -3.70 -6.31
N ALA A 59 8.41 -4.80 -6.60
CA ALA A 59 9.12 -5.58 -5.58
C ALA A 59 10.23 -4.76 -4.89
N GLY A 60 10.96 -3.95 -5.66
CA GLY A 60 11.95 -3.02 -5.12
C GLY A 60 11.32 -1.99 -4.17
N LYS A 61 10.24 -1.33 -4.61
CA LYS A 61 9.52 -0.33 -3.81
C LYS A 61 8.91 -0.92 -2.53
N MET A 62 8.35 -2.13 -2.58
CA MET A 62 7.86 -2.82 -1.39
C MET A 62 8.99 -3.09 -0.39
N THR A 63 10.14 -3.56 -0.88
CA THR A 63 11.31 -3.83 -0.03
C THR A 63 11.84 -2.56 0.64
N ASP A 64 11.88 -1.44 -0.08
CA ASP A 64 12.32 -0.16 0.47
C ASP A 64 11.30 0.44 1.45
N GLY A 65 10.00 0.23 1.18
CA GLY A 65 8.92 0.55 2.12
C GLY A 65 9.07 -0.20 3.45
N ASP A 66 9.29 -1.52 3.40
CA ASP A 66 9.48 -2.36 4.59
C ASP A 66 10.71 -1.94 5.41
N ARG A 67 11.82 -1.61 4.75
CA ARG A 67 13.03 -1.10 5.43
C ARG A 67 12.76 0.23 6.12
N THR A 68 12.07 1.14 5.43
CA THR A 68 11.70 2.45 5.98
C THR A 68 10.80 2.29 7.20
N LEU A 69 9.77 1.42 7.10
CA LEU A 69 8.85 1.16 8.20
C LEU A 69 9.57 0.50 9.39
N SER A 70 10.43 -0.48 9.14
CA SER A 70 11.24 -1.13 10.16
C SER A 70 12.18 -0.15 10.87
N SER A 71 12.81 0.76 10.12
CA SER A 71 13.63 1.84 10.68
C SER A 71 12.79 2.79 11.54
N LEU A 72 11.58 3.15 11.09
CA LEU A 72 10.68 4.03 11.82
C LEU A 72 10.27 3.38 13.16
N ILE A 73 9.84 2.11 13.13
CA ILE A 73 9.47 1.34 14.32
C ILE A 73 10.66 1.23 15.28
N SER A 74 11.86 0.94 14.77
CA SER A 74 13.06 0.84 15.60
C SER A 74 13.43 2.18 16.24
N SER A 75 13.25 3.28 15.52
CA SER A 75 13.47 4.62 16.06
C SER A 75 12.46 4.98 17.15
N ILE A 76 11.19 4.58 17.01
CA ILE A 76 10.16 4.79 18.04
C ILE A 76 10.48 3.99 19.31
N ASP A 77 10.85 2.71 19.20
CA ASP A 77 11.24 1.91 20.38
C ASP A 77 12.50 2.46 21.06
N ALA A 78 13.46 2.98 20.28
CA ALA A 78 14.64 3.62 20.82
C ALA A 78 14.31 4.93 21.55
N ASP A 79 13.47 5.80 20.98
CA ASP A 79 13.09 7.08 21.59
C ASP A 79 12.27 6.89 22.88
N ASP A 80 11.35 5.91 22.89
CA ASP A 80 10.56 5.55 24.09
C ASP A 80 11.46 5.09 25.24
N ARG A 81 12.46 4.24 24.95
CA ARG A 81 13.41 3.74 25.95
C ARG A 81 14.43 4.77 26.41
N THR A 82 14.93 5.61 25.50
CA THR A 82 16.09 6.47 25.79
C THR A 82 15.73 7.88 26.22
N VAL A 83 14.57 8.40 25.81
CA VAL A 83 14.17 9.78 26.09
C VAL A 83 12.96 9.81 27.01
N ILE A 84 11.89 9.08 26.68
CA ILE A 84 10.61 9.18 27.38
C ILE A 84 10.69 8.54 28.77
N GLN A 85 11.09 7.27 28.87
CA GLN A 85 11.17 6.57 30.16
C GLN A 85 12.06 7.28 31.20
N PRO A 86 13.31 7.69 30.89
CA PRO A 86 14.14 8.34 31.89
C PRO A 86 13.66 9.75 32.25
N THR A 87 13.02 10.48 31.33
CA THR A 87 12.43 11.79 31.63
C THR A 87 11.22 11.66 32.54
N ILE A 88 10.31 10.73 32.25
CA ILE A 88 9.17 10.42 33.12
C ILE A 88 9.67 9.97 34.50
N THR A 89 10.68 9.09 34.55
CA THR A 89 11.24 8.63 35.83
C THR A 89 11.83 9.78 36.63
N LYS A 90 12.55 10.71 35.99
CA LYS A 90 13.11 11.88 36.65
C LYS A 90 12.03 12.82 37.19
N GLU A 91 10.98 13.08 36.42
CA GLU A 91 9.88 13.95 36.87
C GLU A 91 9.03 13.31 37.97
N ILE A 92 8.77 11.99 37.90
CA ILE A 92 8.09 11.23 38.98
C ILE A 92 8.89 11.30 40.28
N VAL A 93 10.21 11.17 40.22
CA VAL A 93 11.08 11.21 41.41
C VAL A 93 11.22 12.63 41.96
N ARG A 94 11.09 13.66 41.11
CA ARG A 94 11.21 15.07 41.51
C ARG A 94 9.98 15.60 42.24
N GLU A 95 8.80 15.07 41.95
CA GLU A 95 7.56 15.46 42.61
C GLU A 95 7.43 14.75 43.98
N ALA A 96 7.47 15.52 45.07
CA ALA A 96 7.45 14.99 46.45
C ALA A 96 6.21 14.13 46.76
N ARG A 97 5.12 14.33 46.03
CA ARG A 97 3.87 13.57 46.16
C ARG A 97 3.95 12.15 45.61
N TYR A 98 4.82 11.87 44.63
CA TYR A 98 4.95 10.51 44.08
C TYR A 98 6.08 9.71 44.70
N SER A 99 6.92 10.36 45.51
CA SER A 99 8.02 9.74 46.27
C SER A 99 7.65 9.38 47.71
N ASP A 100 6.54 9.90 48.24
CA ASP A 100 5.94 9.46 49.50
C ASP A 100 5.13 8.16 49.29
N PRO A 101 5.45 7.03 49.95
CA PRO A 101 4.68 5.79 49.82
C PRO A 101 3.21 5.93 50.24
N ALA A 102 2.83 6.97 50.99
CA ALA A 102 1.43 7.27 51.31
C ALA A 102 0.66 7.96 50.16
N CYS A 103 1.36 8.59 49.21
CA CYS A 103 0.78 9.28 48.04
C CYS A 103 1.20 8.63 46.70
N ALA A 104 1.99 7.55 46.74
CA ALA A 104 2.41 6.80 45.58
C ALA A 104 1.19 6.24 44.81
N PHE A 105 1.33 6.13 43.49
CA PHE A 105 0.35 5.42 42.68
C PHE A 105 0.19 3.99 43.18
N THR A 106 -1.02 3.63 43.59
CA THR A 106 -1.31 2.28 44.06
C THR A 106 -1.14 1.27 42.91
N ASP A 107 -0.85 0.01 43.24
CA ASP A 107 -0.75 -1.07 42.25
C ASP A 107 -1.99 -1.17 41.36
N GLY A 108 -3.16 -0.81 41.90
CA GLY A 108 -4.41 -0.72 41.15
C GLY A 108 -4.37 0.34 40.04
N VAL A 109 -3.82 1.52 40.31
CA VAL A 109 -3.69 2.59 39.31
C VAL A 109 -2.64 2.21 38.27
N PHE A 110 -1.51 1.64 38.68
CA PHE A 110 -0.50 1.12 37.73
C PHE A 110 -1.07 0.04 36.81
N ARG A 111 -1.85 -0.89 37.36
CA ARG A 111 -2.56 -1.91 36.58
C ARG A 111 -3.54 -1.29 35.60
N GLU A 112 -4.28 -0.26 36.02
CA GLU A 112 -5.29 0.37 35.16
C GLU A 112 -4.68 1.23 34.05
N ILE A 113 -3.54 1.89 34.33
CA ILE A 113 -2.72 2.56 33.31
C ILE A 113 -2.18 1.52 32.30
N ASN A 114 -1.66 0.39 32.77
CA ASN A 114 -1.18 -0.67 31.87
C ASN A 114 -2.32 -1.30 31.07
N ALA A 115 -3.50 -1.48 31.68
CA ALA A 115 -4.70 -1.94 30.99
C ALA A 115 -5.23 -0.90 29.98
N ALA A 116 -5.09 0.40 30.25
CA ALA A 116 -5.43 1.48 29.33
C ALA A 116 -4.45 1.50 28.14
N ARG A 117 -3.14 1.35 28.39
CA ARG A 117 -2.13 1.20 27.33
C ARG A 117 -2.42 -0.01 26.43
N GLY A 118 -2.81 -1.14 27.01
CA GLY A 118 -3.22 -2.33 26.24
C GLY A 118 -4.53 -2.14 25.45
N ARG A 119 -5.37 -1.18 25.84
CA ARG A 119 -6.63 -0.83 25.16
C ARG A 119 -6.44 0.23 24.06
N SER A 120 -5.33 0.96 24.06
CA SER A 120 -4.98 1.91 23.01
C SER A 120 -4.67 1.17 21.71
N ALA A 121 -5.66 1.08 20.82
CA ALA A 121 -5.45 0.55 19.48
C ALA A 121 -4.86 1.65 18.58
N CYS A 122 -3.65 1.43 18.09
CA CYS A 122 -3.06 2.25 17.04
C CYS A 122 -3.39 1.63 15.68
N ALA A 123 -3.88 2.45 14.76
CA ALA A 123 -4.19 2.07 13.39
C ALA A 123 -3.34 2.90 12.42
N ALA A 124 -2.85 2.25 11.37
CA ALA A 124 -2.18 2.95 10.28
C ALA A 124 -3.23 3.65 9.40
N ARG A 125 -3.00 4.92 9.07
CA ARG A 125 -3.82 5.67 8.12
C ARG A 125 -3.36 5.46 6.68
N PRO A 126 -4.24 5.72 5.68
CA PRO A 126 -3.91 5.62 4.26
C PRO A 126 -2.80 6.58 3.79
N ASP A 127 -2.52 7.64 4.56
CA ASP A 127 -1.48 8.63 4.28
C ASP A 127 -0.10 8.23 4.83
N GLY A 128 0.01 7.07 5.49
CA GLY A 128 1.24 6.57 6.09
C GLY A 128 1.50 7.05 7.53
N SER A 129 0.63 7.87 8.11
CA SER A 129 0.70 8.25 9.52
C SER A 129 0.08 7.17 10.43
N ILE A 130 0.49 7.11 11.70
CA ILE A 130 -0.15 6.25 12.71
C ILE A 130 -1.07 7.11 13.58
N GLU A 131 -2.34 6.71 13.68
CA GLU A 131 -3.29 7.32 14.61
C GLU A 131 -3.56 6.34 15.75
N CYS A 132 -3.32 6.80 16.98
CA CYS A 132 -3.66 6.02 18.17
C CYS A 132 -4.94 6.59 18.79
N ALA A 133 -5.95 5.73 18.92
CA ALA A 133 -7.14 6.05 19.71
C ALA A 133 -6.73 6.02 21.19
N LEU A 134 -6.43 7.19 21.74
CA LEU A 134 -6.25 7.33 23.17
C LEU A 134 -7.61 7.18 23.86
N PRO A 135 -7.71 6.44 24.98
CA PRO A 135 -8.94 6.43 25.76
C PRO A 135 -9.30 7.87 26.14
N GLN A 136 -10.57 8.23 25.95
CA GLN A 136 -11.10 9.56 26.27
C GLN A 136 -10.67 9.93 27.69
N PRO A 137 -10.07 11.13 27.91
CA PRO A 137 -9.78 11.58 29.26
C PRO A 137 -11.10 11.61 30.02
N VAL A 138 -11.13 10.95 31.17
CA VAL A 138 -12.30 11.03 32.06
C VAL A 138 -12.41 12.49 32.45
N ALA A 139 -13.37 13.21 31.86
CA ALA A 139 -13.61 14.62 32.17
C ALA A 139 -13.76 14.75 33.69
N ASP A 140 -13.02 15.70 34.26
CA ASP A 140 -12.85 15.95 35.69
C ASP A 140 -14.07 15.49 36.51
N ALA A 141 -13.84 14.54 37.42
CA ALA A 141 -14.72 14.42 38.57
C ALA A 141 -14.77 15.81 39.20
N GLY A 142 -15.96 16.41 39.21
CA GLY A 142 -16.20 17.79 39.60
C GLY A 142 -15.63 18.16 40.97
N PRO A 143 -15.68 19.45 41.34
CA PRO A 143 -15.07 19.95 42.56
C PRO A 143 -15.50 19.08 43.74
N VAL A 144 -14.52 18.52 44.46
CA VAL A 144 -14.75 17.78 45.70
C VAL A 144 -15.56 18.71 46.60
N ALA A 145 -16.85 18.44 46.70
CA ALA A 145 -17.74 19.18 47.56
C ALA A 145 -17.19 19.04 48.98
N GLY A 146 -16.69 20.15 49.53
CA GLY A 146 -16.35 20.22 50.93
C GLY A 146 -17.54 19.76 51.74
N HIS A 147 -17.40 18.64 52.44
CA HIS A 147 -18.26 18.30 53.55
C HIS A 147 -17.93 19.25 54.71
N GLY A 148 -18.47 20.46 54.62
CA GLY A 148 -18.76 21.28 55.78
C GLY A 148 -19.96 20.66 56.51
N GLY A 149 -19.67 19.75 57.43
CA GLY A 149 -20.59 19.38 58.50
C GLY A 149 -20.42 20.38 59.64
N ALA A 150 -21.37 21.31 59.75
CA ALA A 150 -21.49 22.24 60.85
C ALA A 150 -21.67 21.52 62.20
N ASP A 151 -20.94 22.01 63.20
CA ASP A 151 -21.42 22.42 64.52
C ASP A 151 -22.49 21.54 65.20
N GLN A 152 -22.13 20.93 66.33
CA GLN A 152 -23.07 20.69 67.43
C GLN A 152 -22.43 21.05 68.78
N PRO A 153 -23.27 21.44 69.76
CA PRO A 153 -22.95 22.51 70.70
C PRO A 153 -22.79 22.03 72.15
N ARG A 154 -22.13 22.91 72.93
CA ARG A 154 -22.03 22.98 74.40
C ARG A 154 -21.28 21.88 75.14
#